data_AF-A0A1R4LIE8-F1
#
_entry.id   AF-A0A1R4LIE8-F1
#
_cell.length_a   1.000
_cell.length_b   1.000
_cell.length_c   1.000
_cell.angle_alpha   90.00
_cell.angle_beta   90.00
_cell.angle_gamma   90.00
#
_symmetry.space_group_name_H-M   'P 1'
#
loop_
_entity.id
_entity.type
_entity.pdbx_description
1 polymer ?
#
loop_
_entity_poly.entity_id
_entity_poly.type
_entity_poly.pdbx_seq_one_letter_code
_entity_poly.pdbx_strand_id
1 'polypeptide(L)'
;MKIDPDEFQVSDRAQLFHDHWQLEITSHTPVVFQLFSHNKLFFSGQLELINNDEVINTEDFHWRFRIKDNRIEQWCNVQLEETLSLGIIYCFRPDALVIEYMARHRVPTRLDMRHNIQAIQTEHGSEPHSVADVRGRLEQLQHQNNERPSDYLVASGNQHFREAFSATQWIFLS
;
A
#
# COMPACT_ATOMS: atom_id res chain seq x y z
N MET A 1 -26.36 11.91 -17.38
CA MET A 1 -25.25 11.42 -16.56
C MET A 1 -23.99 11.57 -17.39
N LYS A 2 -23.14 12.57 -17.09
CA LYS A 2 -21.86 12.75 -17.77
C LYS A 2 -20.88 11.83 -17.07
N ILE A 3 -20.52 10.74 -17.74
CA ILE A 3 -19.43 9.86 -17.32
C ILE A 3 -18.15 10.66 -17.53
N ASP A 4 -17.33 10.75 -16.48
CA ASP A 4 -16.02 11.40 -16.55
C ASP A 4 -15.14 10.57 -17.49
N PRO A 5 -14.50 11.13 -18.52
CA PRO A 5 -13.58 10.36 -19.37
C PRO A 5 -12.38 9.78 -18.59
N ASP A 6 -12.14 10.27 -17.36
CA ASP A 6 -11.17 9.72 -16.42
C ASP A 6 -11.76 8.64 -15.48
N GLU A 7 -13.02 8.25 -15.65
CA GLU A 7 -13.61 7.04 -15.04
C GLU A 7 -13.06 5.81 -15.81
N PHE A 8 -11.74 5.65 -15.67
CA PHE A 8 -10.88 4.73 -16.40
C PHE A 8 -11.29 3.28 -16.16
N GLN A 9 -11.12 2.51 -17.24
CA GLN A 9 -11.24 1.06 -17.35
C GLN A 9 -11.12 0.35 -16.01
N VAL A 10 -12.24 -0.18 -15.53
CA VAL A 10 -12.30 -1.22 -14.50
C VAL A 10 -11.70 -2.50 -15.10
N SER A 11 -10.39 -2.47 -15.35
CA SER A 11 -9.64 -3.70 -15.46
C SER A 11 -9.71 -4.35 -14.09
N ASP A 12 -10.02 -5.64 -14.04
CA ASP A 12 -9.99 -6.44 -12.80
C ASP A 12 -8.59 -6.50 -12.16
N ARG A 13 -7.62 -5.85 -12.79
CA ARG A 13 -6.22 -5.87 -12.45
C ARG A 13 -5.53 -4.56 -12.84
N ALA A 14 -4.82 -3.96 -11.91
CA ALA A 14 -3.87 -2.88 -12.13
C ALA A 14 -2.44 -3.46 -12.15
N GLN A 15 -1.66 -3.12 -13.17
CA GLN A 15 -0.30 -3.63 -13.33
C GLN A 15 0.69 -2.50 -13.63
N LEU A 16 1.90 -2.63 -13.09
CA LEU A 16 3.08 -1.83 -13.47
C LEU A 16 4.24 -2.75 -13.81
N PHE A 17 5.13 -2.27 -14.67
CA PHE A 17 6.31 -3.00 -15.11
C PHE A 17 7.55 -2.13 -14.93
N HIS A 18 8.66 -2.76 -14.52
CA HIS A 18 9.98 -2.14 -14.42
C HIS A 18 11.05 -3.21 -14.63
N ASP A 19 11.80 -3.11 -15.72
CA ASP A 19 12.73 -4.15 -16.18
C ASP A 19 12.08 -5.54 -16.23
N HIS A 20 12.48 -6.44 -15.33
CA HIS A 20 11.95 -7.80 -15.21
C HIS A 20 10.93 -7.96 -14.07
N TRP A 21 10.61 -6.85 -13.38
CA TRP A 21 9.64 -6.78 -12.30
C TRP A 21 8.25 -6.41 -12.80
N GLN A 22 7.24 -7.03 -12.20
CA GLN A 22 5.83 -6.74 -12.44
C GLN A 22 5.10 -6.62 -11.10
N LEU A 23 4.49 -5.47 -10.85
CA LEU A 23 3.56 -5.29 -9.74
C LEU A 23 2.14 -5.56 -10.22
N GLU A 24 1.35 -6.22 -9.39
CA GLU A 24 -0.03 -6.55 -9.65
C GLU A 24 -0.93 -6.33 -8.44
N ILE A 25 -2.08 -5.70 -8.66
CA ILE A 25 -3.17 -5.54 -7.70
C ILE A 25 -4.46 -5.89 -8.42
N THR A 26 -5.32 -6.71 -7.81
CA THR A 26 -6.58 -7.15 -8.43
C THR A 26 -7.79 -6.55 -7.72
N SER A 27 -8.87 -6.32 -8.47
CA SER A 27 -10.13 -5.75 -7.96
C SER A 27 -10.83 -6.66 -6.95
N HIS A 28 -10.64 -7.98 -7.04
CA HIS A 28 -11.27 -8.98 -6.17
C HIS A 28 -10.49 -9.22 -4.86
N THR A 29 -9.20 -8.89 -4.81
CA THR A 29 -8.39 -8.86 -3.59
C THR A 29 -7.63 -7.53 -3.50
N PRO A 30 -8.34 -6.41 -3.37
CA PRO A 30 -7.78 -5.07 -3.51
C PRO A 30 -6.78 -4.71 -2.39
N VAL A 31 -6.82 -5.45 -1.29
CA VAL A 31 -5.95 -5.29 -0.13
C VAL A 31 -4.67 -6.12 -0.24
N VAL A 32 -4.46 -6.80 -1.37
CA VAL A 32 -3.26 -7.60 -1.65
C VAL A 32 -2.54 -7.05 -2.87
N PHE A 33 -1.23 -6.82 -2.74
CA PHE A 33 -0.37 -6.70 -3.91
C PHE A 33 0.48 -7.96 -4.09
N GLN A 34 0.83 -8.24 -5.34
CA GLN A 34 1.78 -9.26 -5.72
C GLN A 34 2.88 -8.67 -6.58
N LEU A 35 4.13 -8.98 -6.26
CA LEU A 35 5.30 -8.51 -6.97
C LEU A 35 6.07 -9.70 -7.53
N PHE A 36 6.21 -9.71 -8.86
CA PHE A 36 6.81 -10.80 -9.62
C PHE A 36 8.14 -10.35 -10.22
N SER A 37 9.09 -11.28 -10.33
CA SER A 37 10.30 -11.16 -11.16
C SER A 37 10.35 -12.33 -12.13
N HIS A 38 10.49 -12.06 -13.43
CA HIS A 38 10.48 -13.09 -14.48
C HIS A 38 9.28 -14.05 -14.37
N ASN A 39 8.08 -13.51 -14.11
CA ASN A 39 6.82 -14.26 -13.88
C ASN A 39 6.81 -15.19 -12.65
N LYS A 40 7.79 -15.11 -11.76
CA LYS A 40 7.79 -15.80 -10.46
C LYS A 40 7.36 -14.82 -9.37
N LEU A 41 6.47 -15.25 -8.47
CA LEU A 41 6.05 -14.43 -7.33
C LEU A 41 7.21 -14.35 -6.33
N PHE A 42 7.66 -13.14 -6.03
CA PHE A 42 8.76 -12.89 -5.07
C PHE A 42 8.23 -12.29 -3.77
N PHE A 43 7.30 -11.34 -3.84
CA PHE A 43 6.68 -10.74 -2.66
C PHE A 43 5.17 -10.69 -2.80
N SER A 44 4.50 -10.87 -1.66
CA SER A 44 3.08 -10.58 -1.50
C SER A 44 2.89 -9.70 -0.27
N GLY A 45 2.10 -8.65 -0.38
CA GLY A 45 1.79 -7.78 0.74
C GLY A 45 0.30 -7.74 1.01
N GLN A 46 -0.09 -7.97 2.26
CA GLN A 46 -1.47 -7.77 2.74
C GLN A 46 -1.54 -6.42 3.44
N LEU A 47 -2.49 -5.56 3.03
CA LEU A 47 -2.73 -4.28 3.68
C LEU A 47 -3.21 -4.50 5.12
N GLU A 48 -2.56 -3.81 6.05
CA GLU A 48 -2.98 -3.65 7.44
C GLU A 48 -3.29 -2.18 7.69
N LEU A 49 -4.48 -1.91 8.23
CA LEU A 49 -4.86 -0.61 8.75
C LEU A 49 -5.03 -0.73 10.26
N ILE A 50 -4.32 0.11 11.01
CA ILE A 50 -4.35 0.12 12.47
C ILE A 50 -4.84 1.49 12.92
N ASN A 51 -5.80 1.52 13.83
CA ASN A 51 -6.32 2.73 14.44
C ASN A 51 -6.32 2.58 15.95
N ASN A 52 -5.56 3.42 16.66
CA ASN A 52 -5.40 3.34 18.12
C ASN A 52 -5.03 1.93 18.61
N ASP A 53 -4.11 1.27 17.91
CA ASP A 53 -3.62 -0.10 18.18
C ASP A 53 -4.61 -1.24 17.90
N GLU A 54 -5.76 -0.93 17.30
CA GLU A 54 -6.72 -1.93 16.82
C GLU A 54 -6.63 -2.08 15.30
N VAL A 55 -6.59 -3.34 14.83
CA VAL A 55 -6.62 -3.66 13.40
C VAL A 55 -8.03 -3.46 12.86
N ILE A 56 -8.18 -2.60 11.86
CA ILE A 56 -9.42 -2.39 11.13
C ILE A 56 -9.50 -3.41 9.99
N ASN A 57 -10.62 -4.13 9.91
CA ASN A 57 -10.89 -4.98 8.74
C ASN A 57 -11.15 -4.10 7.50
N THR A 58 -10.36 -4.30 6.45
CA THR A 58 -10.43 -3.55 5.19
C THR A 58 -11.08 -4.34 4.05
N GLU A 59 -11.56 -5.57 4.29
CA GLU A 59 -12.12 -6.45 3.24
C GLU A 59 -13.38 -5.86 2.58
N ASP A 60 -14.24 -5.20 3.36
CA ASP A 60 -15.49 -4.60 2.87
C ASP A 60 -15.30 -3.22 2.24
N PHE A 61 -14.06 -2.74 2.12
CA PHE A 61 -13.80 -1.39 1.62
C PHE A 61 -13.94 -1.35 0.10
N HIS A 62 -14.69 -0.36 -0.39
CA HIS A 62 -14.86 -0.13 -1.82
C HIS A 62 -13.67 0.63 -2.41
N TRP A 63 -12.60 -0.10 -2.71
CA TRP A 63 -11.40 0.42 -3.33
C TRP A 63 -11.63 0.79 -4.80
N ARG A 64 -11.07 1.93 -5.19
CA ARG A 64 -10.98 2.40 -6.57
C ARG A 64 -9.52 2.42 -6.97
N PHE A 65 -9.27 2.24 -8.26
CA PHE A 65 -7.94 2.19 -8.84
C PHE A 65 -7.88 3.03 -10.09
N ARG A 66 -6.72 3.62 -10.35
CA ARG A 66 -6.35 4.08 -11.69
C ARG A 66 -4.86 3.92 -11.90
N ILE A 67 -4.47 3.74 -13.16
CA ILE A 67 -3.07 3.81 -13.57
C ILE A 67 -2.86 5.20 -14.16
N LYS A 68 -1.90 5.95 -13.64
CA LYS A 68 -1.56 7.30 -14.11
C LYS A 68 -0.07 7.54 -13.94
N ASP A 69 0.57 8.13 -14.94
CA ASP A 69 1.99 8.54 -14.91
C ASP A 69 2.95 7.42 -14.43
N ASN A 70 2.71 6.18 -14.89
CA ASN A 70 3.42 4.96 -14.49
C ASN A 70 3.35 4.65 -12.97
N ARG A 71 2.20 4.95 -12.37
CA ARG A 71 1.87 4.65 -10.98
C ARG A 71 0.49 4.01 -10.91
N ILE A 72 0.29 3.18 -9.89
CA ILE A 72 -1.06 2.76 -9.49
C ILE A 72 -1.45 3.66 -8.34
N GLU A 73 -2.60 4.32 -8.48
CA GLU A 73 -3.26 4.99 -7.38
C GLU A 73 -4.44 4.14 -6.95
N GLN A 74 -4.53 3.88 -5.64
CA GLN A 74 -5.61 3.15 -5.00
C GLN A 74 -6.21 4.02 -3.90
N TRP A 75 -7.53 4.18 -3.87
CA TRP A 75 -8.18 5.00 -2.86
C TRP A 75 -9.59 4.53 -2.52
N CYS A 76 -10.02 4.87 -1.31
CA CYS A 76 -11.42 4.71 -0.90
C CYS A 76 -11.78 5.77 0.15
N ASN A 77 -13.08 5.93 0.38
CA ASN A 77 -13.62 6.65 1.51
C ASN A 77 -14.48 5.67 2.30
N VAL A 78 -14.25 5.60 3.61
CA VAL A 78 -14.98 4.72 4.50
C VAL A 78 -15.67 5.52 5.59
N GLN A 79 -16.92 5.15 5.85
CA GLN A 79 -17.71 5.74 6.91
C GLN A 79 -17.54 4.87 8.15
N LEU A 80 -16.77 5.37 9.11
CA LEU A 80 -16.74 4.84 10.47
C LEU A 80 -17.70 5.70 11.30
N GLU A 81 -17.19 6.47 12.27
CA GLU A 81 -17.95 7.55 12.93
C GLU A 81 -17.95 8.83 12.09
N GLU A 82 -16.78 9.14 11.50
CA GLU A 82 -16.57 10.20 10.51
C GLU A 82 -16.00 9.58 9.22
N THR A 83 -15.95 10.37 8.15
CA THR A 83 -15.34 9.91 6.89
C THR A 83 -13.82 9.83 7.02
N LEU A 84 -13.28 8.63 6.82
CA LEU A 84 -11.85 8.37 6.67
C LEU A 84 -11.53 8.18 5.18
N SER A 85 -10.69 9.06 4.64
CA SER A 85 -10.19 8.96 3.26
C SER A 85 -8.84 8.29 3.25
N LEU A 86 -8.71 7.22 2.47
CA LEU A 86 -7.50 6.41 2.36
C LEU A 86 -6.96 6.48 0.93
N GLY A 87 -5.65 6.57 0.80
CA GLY A 87 -4.94 6.60 -0.48
C GLY A 87 -3.63 5.83 -0.40
N ILE A 88 -3.33 5.08 -1.46
CA ILE A 88 -2.08 4.34 -1.64
C ILE A 88 -1.57 4.62 -3.05
N ILE A 89 -0.27 4.92 -3.17
CA ILE A 89 0.40 5.09 -4.45
C ILE A 89 1.51 4.06 -4.55
N TYR A 90 1.54 3.34 -5.67
CA TYR A 90 2.60 2.39 -5.99
C TYR A 90 3.37 2.89 -7.19
N CYS A 91 4.70 2.94 -7.09
CA CYS A 91 5.54 3.30 -8.22
C CYS A 91 6.92 2.63 -8.16
N PHE A 92 7.47 2.31 -9.33
CA PHE A 92 8.84 1.85 -9.42
C PHE A 92 9.81 3.05 -9.44
N ARG A 93 10.92 2.86 -8.73
CA ARG A 93 12.16 3.62 -8.81
C ARG A 93 13.24 2.67 -9.37
N PRO A 94 14.39 3.19 -9.84
CA PRO A 94 15.42 2.36 -10.48
C PRO A 94 15.80 1.10 -9.67
N ASP A 95 15.80 1.20 -8.35
CA ASP A 95 16.27 0.18 -7.40
C ASP A 95 15.19 -0.26 -6.40
N ALA A 96 13.94 0.18 -6.53
CA ALA A 96 12.92 -0.09 -5.52
C ALA A 96 11.48 -0.05 -6.06
N LEU A 97 10.60 -0.85 -5.47
CA LEU A 97 9.17 -0.53 -5.44
C LEU A 97 8.90 0.39 -4.24
N VAL A 98 8.27 1.53 -4.49
CA VAL A 98 7.87 2.49 -3.45
C VAL A 98 6.35 2.46 -3.31
N ILE A 99 5.89 2.34 -2.07
CA ILE A 99 4.48 2.37 -1.70
C ILE A 99 4.27 3.53 -0.73
N GLU A 100 3.49 4.53 -1.13
CA GLU A 100 3.17 5.70 -0.32
C GLU A 100 1.75 5.56 0.21
N TYR A 101 1.57 5.73 1.52
CA TYR A 101 0.29 5.66 2.21
C TYR A 101 -0.13 7.04 2.66
N MET A 102 -1.41 7.34 2.51
CA MET A 102 -2.01 8.57 3.00
C MET A 102 -3.37 8.27 3.62
N ALA A 103 -3.60 8.81 4.80
CA ALA A 103 -4.93 8.84 5.39
C ALA A 103 -5.27 10.24 5.86
N ARG A 104 -6.51 10.63 5.63
CA ARG A 104 -7.05 11.90 6.08
C ARG A 104 -8.32 11.64 6.88
N HIS A 105 -8.38 12.25 8.05
CA HIS A 105 -9.47 12.06 9.00
C HIS A 105 -9.80 13.40 9.65
N ARG A 106 -11.06 13.61 10.00
CA ARG A 106 -11.50 14.84 10.68
C ARG A 106 -11.14 14.84 12.17
N VAL A 107 -11.12 13.67 12.79
CA VAL A 107 -10.78 13.51 14.20
C VAL A 107 -9.31 13.12 14.30
N PRO A 108 -8.51 13.79 15.14
CA PRO A 108 -7.16 13.33 15.42
C PRO A 108 -7.18 11.89 15.94
N THR A 109 -6.48 10.99 15.27
CA THR A 109 -6.41 9.58 15.67
C THR A 109 -5.04 9.01 15.33
N ARG A 110 -4.59 7.98 16.07
CA ARG A 110 -3.31 7.32 15.81
C ARG A 110 -3.52 6.24 14.76
N LEU A 111 -3.32 6.62 13.50
CA LEU A 111 -3.37 5.70 12.37
C LEU A 111 -1.98 5.15 12.05
N ASP A 112 -1.95 3.89 11.63
CA ASP A 112 -0.87 3.28 10.88
C ASP A 112 -1.45 2.51 9.70
N MET A 113 -0.81 2.61 8.55
CA MET A 113 -1.18 1.88 7.34
C MET A 113 0.09 1.40 6.68
N ARG A 114 0.12 0.10 6.39
CA ARG A 114 1.27 -0.57 5.80
C ARG A 114 0.83 -1.86 5.15
N HIS A 115 1.63 -2.40 4.25
CA HIS A 115 1.52 -3.80 3.90
C HIS A 115 2.39 -4.62 4.84
N ASN A 116 1.82 -5.72 5.32
CA ASN A 116 2.55 -6.83 5.90
C ASN A 116 3.08 -7.69 4.75
N ILE A 117 4.38 -7.54 4.45
CA ILE A 117 5.01 -8.07 3.24
C ILE A 117 5.71 -9.39 3.57
N GLN A 118 5.38 -10.43 2.80
CA GLN A 118 5.99 -11.74 2.88
C GLN A 118 6.84 -11.99 1.65
N ALA A 119 8.09 -12.43 1.86
CA ALA A 119 8.95 -12.95 0.81
C ALA A 119 8.55 -14.40 0.52
N ILE A 120 8.18 -14.71 -0.72
CA ILE A 120 7.76 -16.04 -1.13
C ILE A 120 9.00 -16.86 -1.52
N GLN A 121 9.16 -18.03 -0.89
CA GLN A 121 10.16 -19.01 -1.31
C GLN A 121 9.59 -19.78 -2.49
N THR A 122 10.09 -19.53 -3.70
CA THR A 122 9.78 -20.38 -4.85
C THR A 122 10.57 -21.68 -4.73
N GLU A 123 9.88 -22.75 -4.36
CA GLU A 123 10.36 -24.12 -4.52
C GLU A 123 10.58 -24.40 -6.01
N HIS A 124 11.82 -24.29 -6.48
CA HIS A 124 12.42 -25.10 -7.55
C HIS A 124 13.76 -24.48 -7.99
N GLY A 125 14.83 -25.02 -7.40
CA GLY A 125 16.21 -24.78 -7.81
C GLY A 125 17.15 -24.80 -6.61
N SER A 126 17.37 -26.00 -6.04
CA SER A 126 18.22 -26.30 -4.86
C SER A 126 17.57 -25.98 -3.51
N GLU A 127 17.86 -26.83 -2.53
CA GLU A 127 17.43 -26.79 -1.11
C GLU A 127 17.58 -25.41 -0.44
N PRO A 128 16.87 -25.16 0.68
CA PRO A 128 16.88 -23.86 1.37
C PRO A 128 18.28 -23.54 1.89
N HIS A 129 18.97 -22.62 1.23
CA HIS A 129 20.25 -22.12 1.73
C HIS A 129 20.02 -20.98 2.72
N SER A 130 19.57 -21.40 3.90
CA SER A 130 19.62 -20.67 5.17
C SER A 130 18.55 -19.61 5.43
N VAL A 131 18.25 -19.45 6.73
CA VAL A 131 17.52 -18.31 7.31
C VAL A 131 18.08 -16.96 6.86
N ALA A 132 19.35 -16.90 6.41
CA ALA A 132 19.97 -15.68 5.92
C ALA A 132 19.39 -15.19 4.58
N ASP A 133 18.92 -16.07 3.69
CA ASP A 133 18.31 -15.65 2.42
C ASP A 133 16.94 -14.99 2.63
N VAL A 134 16.13 -15.55 3.53
CA VAL A 134 14.84 -14.97 3.92
C VAL A 134 15.07 -13.66 4.68
N ARG A 135 16.07 -13.63 5.56
CA ARG A 135 16.47 -12.42 6.29
C ARG A 135 16.96 -11.32 5.36
N GLY A 136 17.81 -11.64 4.38
CA GLY A 136 18.30 -10.69 3.39
C GLY A 136 17.18 -10.09 2.54
N ARG A 137 16.15 -10.90 2.20
CA ARG A 137 14.95 -10.40 1.51
C ARG A 137 14.05 -9.54 2.40
N LEU A 138 13.97 -9.82 3.70
CA LEU A 138 13.26 -8.96 4.65
C LEU A 138 14.03 -7.66 4.93
N GLU A 139 15.37 -7.68 4.88
CA GLU A 139 16.22 -6.48 4.98
C GLU A 139 16.02 -5.51 3.80
N GLN A 140 15.49 -5.99 2.66
CA GLN A 140 15.07 -5.15 1.53
C GLN A 140 13.80 -4.34 1.81
N LEU A 141 13.11 -4.61 2.93
CA LEU A 141 11.94 -3.85 3.34
C LEU A 141 12.35 -2.70 4.26
N GLN A 142 11.95 -1.50 3.90
CA GLN A 142 12.01 -0.36 4.81
C GLN A 142 10.61 0.24 4.95
N HIS A 143 10.24 0.63 6.17
CA HIS A 143 9.02 1.38 6.45
C HIS A 143 9.40 2.64 7.22
N GLN A 144 8.98 3.79 6.73
CA GLN A 144 9.18 5.07 7.39
C GLN A 144 7.83 5.75 7.57
N ASN A 145 7.55 6.14 8.81
CA ASN A 145 6.45 7.02 9.12
C ASN A 145 6.92 8.46 8.89
N ASN A 146 6.27 9.18 7.97
CA ASN A 146 6.72 10.50 7.54
C ASN A 146 6.14 11.55 8.50
N GLU A 147 6.78 11.71 9.66
CA GLU A 147 6.57 12.77 10.67
C GLU A 147 5.10 13.21 10.92
N ARG A 148 4.54 12.66 12.01
CA ARG A 148 3.14 12.74 12.42
C ARG A 148 2.69 14.10 12.97
N PRO A 149 1.46 14.55 12.63
CA PRO A 149 0.63 15.37 13.53
C PRO A 149 0.07 14.57 14.72
N SER A 150 0.01 13.24 14.63
CA SER A 150 -0.57 12.35 15.66
C SER A 150 0.28 12.17 16.92
N ASP A 151 1.54 12.63 16.95
CA ASP A 151 2.33 12.76 18.18
C ASP A 151 1.98 14.05 18.95
N TYR A 152 1.25 14.97 18.31
CA TYR A 152 0.76 16.21 18.90
C TYR A 152 -0.77 16.23 18.91
N LEU A 153 -1.37 15.40 19.76
CA LEU A 153 -2.76 15.61 20.19
C LEU A 153 -2.83 16.86 21.11
N VAL A 154 -2.52 18.04 20.58
CA VAL A 154 -2.67 19.32 21.28
C VAL A 154 -3.75 20.14 20.59
N ALA A 155 -4.83 20.31 21.35
CA ALA A 155 -5.97 21.20 21.19
C ALA A 155 -5.79 22.36 20.18
N SER A 156 -6.61 22.40 19.13
CA SER A 156 -7.04 23.65 18.48
C SER A 156 -8.06 23.44 17.35
N GLY A 157 -9.34 23.43 17.71
CA GLY A 157 -10.35 24.40 17.25
C GLY A 157 -10.66 24.64 15.77
N ASN A 158 -10.18 23.86 14.79
CA ASN A 158 -10.52 24.07 13.38
C ASN A 158 -11.12 22.82 12.69
N GLN A 159 -12.35 22.96 12.19
CA GLN A 159 -13.21 21.95 11.54
C GLN A 159 -12.78 21.59 10.10
N HIS A 160 -11.49 21.60 9.77
CA HIS A 160 -11.02 21.32 8.40
C HIS A 160 -10.22 20.01 8.35
N PHE A 161 -10.43 19.25 7.27
CA PHE A 161 -9.78 17.97 7.00
C PHE A 161 -8.25 18.14 7.09
N ARG A 162 -7.59 17.42 7.99
CA ARG A 162 -6.12 17.44 8.12
C ARG A 162 -5.57 16.09 7.67
N GLU A 163 -4.35 16.11 7.13
CA GLU A 163 -3.58 14.88 6.94
C GLU A 163 -3.40 14.24 8.32
N ALA A 164 -3.95 13.03 8.47
CA ALA A 164 -3.95 12.32 9.74
C ALA A 164 -2.75 11.36 9.83
N PHE A 165 -2.26 10.92 8.67
CA PHE A 165 -1.16 9.98 8.55
C PHE A 165 -0.58 9.98 7.13
N SER A 166 0.75 9.87 7.05
CA SER A 166 1.43 9.42 5.85
C SER A 166 2.64 8.56 6.21
N ALA A 167 2.92 7.58 5.35
CA ALA A 167 4.06 6.71 5.49
C ALA A 167 4.53 6.24 4.12
N THR A 168 5.76 5.75 4.06
CA THR A 168 6.32 5.16 2.85
C THR A 168 6.93 3.81 3.20
N GLN A 169 6.70 2.83 2.34
CA GLN A 169 7.39 1.54 2.35
C GLN A 169 8.18 1.34 1.06
N TRP A 170 9.35 0.75 1.20
CA TRP A 170 10.23 0.38 0.10
C TRP A 170 10.42 -1.13 0.08
N ILE A 171 10.46 -1.69 -1.13
CA ILE A 171 11.01 -3.01 -1.41
C ILE A 171 12.18 -2.81 -2.38
N PHE A 172 13.41 -2.97 -1.91
CA PHE A 172 14.59 -2.84 -2.78
C PHE A 172 14.67 -4.00 -3.77
N LEU A 173 14.85 -3.66 -5.05
CA LEU A 173 14.87 -4.55 -6.20
C LEU A 173 16.33 -4.72 -6.62
N SER A 174 16.97 -5.76 -6.09
CA SER A 174 18.34 -6.18 -6.45
C SER A 174 18.35 -7.11 -7.67
#